data_AF-A0A830GKW5-F1
#
_entry.id   AF-A0A830GKW5-F1
#
_cell.length_a   1.000
_cell.length_b   1.000
_cell.length_c   1.000
_cell.angle_alpha   90.00
_cell.angle_beta   90.00
_cell.angle_gamma   90.00
#
_symmetry.space_group_name_H-M   'P 1'
#
loop_
_entity.id
_entity.type
_entity.pdbx_description
1 polymer ?
#
loop_
_entity_poly.entity_id
_entity_poly.type
_entity_poly.pdbx_seq_one_letter_code
_entity_poly.pdbx_strand_id
1 'polypeptide(L)'
;MDHDVYTLTLTGLGEREHLSRPDIDLETHITDVVNVLEYEDLTDVVLVGHSYAGLVVTGVIDRVPDRVTHVVYLDAMTPLNDEATSVFDLGPPEYREVVEAEAEEQGAGWRWPMPREPDGWVGISESDARWLRSKAVPQPVETFAQSVEVRNQAASVLPSTYVLCTKNGLPDETLETIRGVVDERGWGLVELETGHWPMVSMPSEVVELLDTAASTTQGAST
;
A
#
# COMPACT_ATOMS: atom_id res chain seq x y z
N MET A 1 -11.52 21.97 5.59
CA MET A 1 -10.70 20.76 5.50
C MET A 1 -9.68 20.87 6.61
N ASP A 2 -10.06 20.40 7.80
CA ASP A 2 -9.12 20.24 8.91
C ASP A 2 -9.09 18.73 9.17
N HIS A 3 -8.04 18.07 8.69
CA HIS A 3 -7.77 16.64 8.92
C HIS A 3 -6.46 16.54 9.68
N ASP A 4 -6.43 15.69 10.71
CA ASP A 4 -5.18 15.28 11.34
C ASP A 4 -4.55 14.15 10.53
N VAL A 5 -3.34 14.37 10.01
CA VAL A 5 -2.66 13.44 9.11
C VAL A 5 -1.42 12.86 9.77
N TYR A 6 -1.37 11.52 9.84
CA TYR A 6 -0.21 10.77 10.31
C TYR A 6 0.48 10.11 9.09
N THR A 7 1.71 10.52 8.78
CA THR A 7 2.51 9.91 7.69
C THR A 7 3.58 9.01 8.29
N LEU A 8 3.31 7.71 8.36
CA LEU A 8 4.17 6.75 9.01
C LEU A 8 5.35 6.36 8.10
N THR A 9 6.56 6.41 8.65
CA THR A 9 7.70 5.68 8.09
C THR A 9 7.79 4.32 8.77
N LEU A 10 7.72 3.26 7.98
CA LEU A 10 7.80 1.90 8.49
C LEU A 10 9.24 1.51 8.86
N THR A 11 9.39 0.57 9.80
CA THR A 11 10.67 0.11 10.33
C THR A 11 11.58 -0.44 9.23
N GLY A 12 12.81 0.08 9.15
CA GLY A 12 13.77 -0.29 8.11
C GLY A 12 13.65 0.48 6.80
N LEU A 13 12.66 1.38 6.66
CA LEU A 13 12.47 2.23 5.49
C LEU A 13 12.75 3.71 5.79
N GLY A 14 12.96 4.54 4.77
CA GLY A 14 13.12 5.99 4.89
C GLY A 14 14.21 6.41 5.90
N GLU A 15 13.91 7.37 6.77
CA GLU A 15 14.83 7.80 7.83
C GLU A 15 15.11 6.71 8.90
N ARG A 16 14.32 5.64 8.90
CA ARG A 16 14.47 4.45 9.75
C ARG A 16 15.30 3.35 9.08
N GLU A 17 15.96 3.61 7.95
CA GLU A 17 16.85 2.63 7.27
C GLU A 17 17.91 2.04 8.21
N HIS A 18 18.39 2.81 9.19
CA HIS A 18 19.34 2.34 10.20
C HIS A 18 18.81 1.20 11.08
N LEU A 19 17.50 0.92 11.06
CA LEU A 19 16.86 -0.21 11.73
C LEU A 19 16.71 -1.44 10.81
N SER A 20 17.07 -1.31 9.53
CA SER A 20 16.89 -2.35 8.51
C SER A 20 17.72 -3.60 8.82
N ARG A 21 17.08 -4.76 8.79
CA ARG A 21 17.67 -6.07 9.12
C ARG A 21 16.90 -7.21 8.46
N PRO A 22 17.52 -8.41 8.29
CA PRO A 22 16.93 -9.51 7.51
C PRO A 22 15.61 -10.07 8.05
N ASP A 23 15.32 -9.90 9.35
CA ASP A 23 14.11 -10.37 10.02
C ASP A 23 12.93 -9.39 9.94
N ILE A 24 13.06 -8.26 9.24
CA ILE A 24 11.92 -7.37 8.99
C ILE A 24 11.01 -8.00 7.95
N ASP A 25 9.79 -8.27 8.36
CA ASP A 25 8.75 -8.94 7.61
C ASP A 25 7.47 -8.08 7.51
N LEU A 26 6.42 -8.64 6.91
CA LEU A 26 5.14 -7.94 6.77
C LEU A 26 4.49 -7.67 8.14
N GLU A 27 4.61 -8.60 9.09
CA GLU A 27 4.04 -8.42 10.43
C GLU A 27 4.72 -7.28 11.21
N THR A 28 6.03 -7.08 11.02
CA THR A 28 6.76 -5.93 11.57
C THR A 28 6.13 -4.62 11.09
N HIS A 29 5.83 -4.53 9.79
CA HIS A 29 5.23 -3.35 9.19
C HIS A 29 3.75 -3.15 9.58
N ILE A 30 2.98 -4.23 9.72
CA ILE A 30 1.61 -4.17 10.27
C ILE A 30 1.65 -3.65 11.71
N THR A 31 2.57 -4.18 12.51
CA THR A 31 2.75 -3.80 13.92
C THR A 31 3.12 -2.33 14.07
N ASP A 32 3.95 -1.77 13.18
CA ASP A 32 4.27 -0.33 13.20
C ASP A 32 3.00 0.54 13.11
N VAL A 33 2.08 0.19 12.21
CA VAL A 33 0.83 0.95 12.01
C VAL A 33 -0.15 0.73 13.16
N VAL A 34 -0.35 -0.52 13.61
CA VAL A 34 -1.19 -0.84 14.77
C VAL A 34 -0.73 -0.07 16.00
N ASN A 35 0.58 -0.03 16.26
CA ASN A 35 1.13 0.71 17.38
C ASN A 35 0.82 2.22 17.30
N VAL A 36 0.91 2.85 16.13
CA VAL A 36 0.51 4.27 16.03
C VAL A 36 -0.96 4.45 16.36
N LEU A 37 -1.85 3.59 15.86
CA LEU A 37 -3.28 3.65 16.19
C LEU A 37 -3.53 3.46 17.69
N GLU A 38 -2.81 2.58 18.36
CA GLU A 38 -2.99 2.31 19.78
C GLU A 38 -2.35 3.33 20.71
N TYR A 39 -1.09 3.72 20.46
CA TYR A 39 -0.33 4.59 21.36
C TYR A 39 -0.69 6.07 21.23
N GLU A 40 -1.18 6.49 20.06
CA GLU A 40 -1.76 7.82 19.85
C GLU A 40 -3.28 7.83 20.13
N ASP A 41 -3.84 6.69 20.54
CA ASP A 41 -5.27 6.45 20.81
C ASP A 41 -6.19 6.93 19.68
N LEU A 42 -5.82 6.60 18.44
CA LEU A 42 -6.55 7.00 17.25
C LEU A 42 -7.75 6.08 17.04
N THR A 43 -8.91 6.69 16.83
CA THR A 43 -10.15 6.05 16.37
C THR A 43 -10.72 6.86 15.23
N ASP A 44 -11.74 6.31 14.56
CA ASP A 44 -12.41 6.96 13.44
C ASP A 44 -11.47 7.29 12.26
N VAL A 45 -10.46 6.43 12.05
CA VAL A 45 -9.36 6.66 11.12
C VAL A 45 -9.71 6.21 9.70
N VAL A 46 -9.41 7.06 8.72
CA VAL A 46 -9.27 6.65 7.32
C VAL A 46 -7.87 6.09 7.11
N LEU A 47 -7.75 4.79 6.87
CA LEU A 47 -6.48 4.12 6.70
C LEU A 47 -6.12 4.03 5.20
N VAL A 48 -4.99 4.62 4.82
CA VAL A 48 -4.55 4.70 3.41
C VAL A 48 -3.31 3.83 3.20
N GLY A 49 -3.38 2.86 2.29
CA GLY A 49 -2.24 2.03 1.89
C GLY A 49 -1.91 2.25 0.41
N HIS A 50 -0.67 2.63 0.10
CA HIS A 50 -0.17 2.76 -1.26
C HIS A 50 0.74 1.59 -1.64
N SER A 51 0.63 1.08 -2.87
CA SER A 51 1.49 0.00 -3.38
C SER A 51 1.52 -1.21 -2.44
N TYR A 52 2.71 -1.71 -2.09
CA TYR A 52 2.95 -2.73 -1.06
C TYR A 52 2.14 -2.52 0.24
N ALA A 53 1.95 -1.26 0.66
CA ALA A 53 1.25 -0.96 1.89
C ALA A 53 -0.25 -1.32 1.84
N GLY A 54 -0.79 -1.70 0.67
CA GLY A 54 -2.09 -2.35 0.59
C GLY A 54 -2.17 -3.63 1.43
N LEU A 55 -1.14 -4.49 1.39
CA LEU A 55 -1.09 -5.68 2.24
C LEU A 55 -0.88 -5.33 3.73
N VAL A 56 -0.13 -4.26 4.00
CA VAL A 56 0.05 -3.74 5.36
C VAL A 56 -1.29 -3.29 5.94
N VAL A 57 -2.05 -2.44 5.23
CA VAL A 57 -3.33 -1.94 5.74
C VAL A 57 -4.39 -3.04 5.80
N THR A 58 -4.36 -4.02 4.89
CA THR A 58 -5.18 -5.25 5.00
C THR A 58 -4.86 -6.01 6.30
N GLY A 59 -3.59 -6.12 6.67
CA GLY A 59 -3.20 -6.69 7.95
C GLY A 59 -3.72 -5.86 9.12
N VAL A 60 -3.54 -4.54 9.10
CA VAL A 60 -3.98 -3.64 10.18
C VAL A 60 -5.48 -3.77 10.45
N ILE A 61 -6.32 -3.73 9.40
CA ILE A 61 -7.78 -3.84 9.59
C ILE A 61 -8.19 -5.21 10.14
N ASP A 62 -7.44 -6.27 9.87
CA ASP A 62 -7.71 -7.58 10.45
C ASP A 62 -7.46 -7.60 11.97
N ARG A 63 -6.48 -6.83 12.47
CA ARG A 63 -6.13 -6.79 13.91
C ARG A 63 -6.98 -5.79 14.69
N VAL A 64 -7.20 -4.59 14.14
CA VAL A 64 -7.86 -3.47 14.85
C VAL A 64 -8.97 -2.81 14.01
N PRO A 65 -9.95 -3.55 13.49
CA PRO A 65 -10.98 -2.99 12.60
C PRO A 65 -11.80 -1.90 13.28
N ASP A 66 -12.02 -1.99 14.60
CA ASP A 66 -12.84 -1.03 15.36
C ASP A 66 -12.25 0.39 15.43
N ARG A 67 -10.97 0.57 15.05
CA ARG A 67 -10.31 1.89 14.98
C ARG A 67 -10.42 2.56 13.61
N VAL A 68 -10.81 1.80 12.59
CA VAL A 68 -10.78 2.23 11.18
C VAL A 68 -12.21 2.37 10.68
N THR A 69 -12.51 3.50 10.06
CA THR A 69 -13.83 3.79 9.49
C THR A 69 -13.89 3.57 7.99
N HIS A 70 -12.76 3.74 7.31
CA HIS A 70 -12.66 3.57 5.87
C HIS A 70 -11.24 3.17 5.48
N VAL A 71 -11.12 2.31 4.47
CA VAL A 71 -9.82 1.91 3.91
C VAL A 71 -9.67 2.46 2.50
N VAL A 72 -8.55 3.11 2.21
CA VAL A 72 -8.20 3.55 0.86
C VAL A 72 -6.99 2.78 0.36
N TYR A 73 -7.21 1.95 -0.66
CA TYR A 73 -6.16 1.26 -1.39
C TYR A 73 -5.73 2.13 -2.57
N LEU A 74 -4.66 2.90 -2.38
CA LEU A 74 -4.13 3.84 -3.38
C LEU A 74 -3.14 3.14 -4.30
N ASP A 75 -3.59 2.74 -5.49
CA ASP A 75 -2.83 1.98 -6.49
C ASP A 75 -2.03 0.83 -5.84
N ALA A 76 -2.74 0.05 -5.02
CA ALA A 76 -2.14 -0.81 -4.01
C ALA A 76 -2.24 -2.29 -4.32
N MET A 77 -1.29 -3.05 -3.79
CA MET A 77 -1.33 -4.51 -3.77
C MET A 77 -2.42 -4.96 -2.79
N THR A 78 -3.39 -5.73 -3.26
CA THR A 78 -4.51 -6.23 -2.43
C THR A 78 -4.74 -7.71 -2.71
N PRO A 79 -5.14 -8.51 -1.69
CA PRO A 79 -5.57 -9.88 -1.94
C PRO A 79 -6.65 -9.91 -3.03
N LEU A 80 -6.48 -10.78 -4.03
CA LEU A 80 -7.42 -10.93 -5.14
C LEU A 80 -8.60 -11.85 -4.79
N ASN A 81 -8.49 -12.57 -3.67
CA ASN A 81 -9.49 -13.48 -3.14
C ASN A 81 -9.36 -13.52 -1.60
N ASP A 82 -10.03 -14.48 -0.96
CA ASP A 82 -10.01 -14.66 0.50
C ASP A 82 -8.84 -15.54 0.98
N GLU A 83 -7.91 -15.92 0.10
CA GLU A 83 -6.75 -16.73 0.45
C GLU A 83 -5.59 -15.86 0.98
N ALA A 84 -4.72 -16.49 1.77
CA ALA A 84 -3.50 -15.85 2.23
C ALA A 84 -2.64 -15.43 1.03
N THR A 85 -2.32 -14.15 0.94
CA THR A 85 -1.66 -13.55 -0.23
C THR A 85 -0.41 -12.81 0.17
N SER A 86 0.72 -13.11 -0.47
CA SER A 86 1.98 -12.34 -0.39
C SER A 86 2.16 -11.45 -1.62
N VAL A 87 3.14 -10.55 -1.61
CA VAL A 87 3.49 -9.75 -2.80
C VAL A 87 3.91 -10.66 -3.95
N PHE A 88 4.63 -11.75 -3.66
CA PHE A 88 5.09 -12.68 -4.69
C PHE A 88 3.96 -13.50 -5.33
N ASP A 89 2.82 -13.64 -4.66
CA ASP A 89 1.64 -14.30 -5.25
C ASP A 89 0.87 -13.37 -6.19
N LEU A 90 1.05 -12.05 -6.06
CA LEU A 90 0.40 -11.03 -6.89
C LEU A 90 1.20 -10.65 -8.14
N GLY A 91 2.52 -10.86 -8.11
CA GLY A 91 3.40 -10.61 -9.24
C GLY A 91 3.35 -11.73 -10.29
N PRO A 92 3.97 -11.51 -11.47
CA PRO A 92 4.18 -12.60 -12.42
C PRO A 92 5.06 -13.71 -11.81
N PRO A 93 4.99 -14.95 -12.32
CA PRO A 93 5.68 -16.11 -11.72
C PRO A 93 7.19 -15.91 -11.48
N GLU A 94 7.85 -15.16 -12.37
CA GLU A 94 9.27 -14.84 -12.29
C GLU A 94 9.61 -13.74 -11.29
N TYR A 95 8.63 -13.01 -10.75
CA TYR A 95 8.88 -11.81 -9.94
C TYR A 95 9.71 -12.12 -8.69
N ARG A 96 9.41 -13.24 -8.03
CA ARG A 96 10.19 -13.72 -6.88
C ARG A 96 11.65 -13.96 -7.25
N GLU A 97 11.89 -14.68 -8.35
CA GLU A 97 13.25 -15.02 -8.80
C GLU A 97 14.07 -13.76 -9.12
N VAL A 98 13.44 -12.76 -9.76
CA VAL A 98 14.08 -11.47 -10.06
C VAL A 98 14.44 -10.73 -8.77
N VAL A 99 13.50 -10.62 -7.83
CA VAL A 99 13.71 -9.94 -6.55
C VAL A 99 14.82 -10.61 -5.73
N GLU A 100 14.79 -11.95 -5.63
CA GLU A 100 15.81 -12.73 -4.90
C GLU A 100 17.19 -12.60 -5.56
N ALA A 101 17.29 -12.67 -6.89
CA ALA A 101 18.56 -12.50 -7.60
C ALA A 101 19.17 -11.10 -7.41
N GLU A 102 18.36 -10.04 -7.49
CA GLU A 102 18.82 -8.67 -7.24
C GLU A 102 19.20 -8.46 -5.76
N ALA A 103 18.48 -9.09 -4.83
CA ALA A 103 18.85 -9.09 -3.43
C ALA A 103 20.20 -9.80 -3.20
N GLU A 104 20.47 -10.93 -3.84
CA GLU A 104 21.77 -11.61 -3.77
C GLU A 104 22.90 -10.74 -4.33
N GLU A 105 22.70 -10.14 -5.51
CA GLU A 105 23.74 -9.38 -6.20
C GLU A 105 24.05 -8.03 -5.54
N GLN A 106 23.00 -7.30 -5.12
CA GLN A 106 23.08 -5.88 -4.76
C GLN A 106 22.55 -5.59 -3.35
N GLY A 107 21.92 -6.58 -2.72
CA GLY A 107 21.13 -6.46 -1.50
C GLY A 107 21.62 -7.26 -0.31
N ALA A 108 22.86 -7.77 -0.34
CA ALA A 108 23.41 -8.65 0.70
C ALA A 108 22.57 -9.92 0.97
N GLY A 109 21.74 -10.33 0.01
CA GLY A 109 20.90 -11.54 0.05
C GLY A 109 19.56 -11.39 0.77
N TRP A 110 19.20 -10.22 1.29
CA TRP A 110 17.97 -10.08 2.11
C TRP A 110 17.17 -8.80 1.88
N ARG A 111 17.66 -7.85 1.07
CA ARG A 111 16.93 -6.61 0.75
C ARG A 111 16.99 -6.31 -0.73
N TRP A 112 15.85 -6.01 -1.32
CA TRP A 112 15.69 -5.69 -2.71
C TRP A 112 16.02 -4.21 -2.96
N PRO A 113 17.04 -3.87 -3.77
CA PRO A 113 17.34 -2.48 -4.10
C PRO A 113 16.20 -1.85 -4.91
N MET A 114 16.10 -0.52 -4.88
CA MET A 114 15.14 0.19 -5.74
C MET A 114 15.50 -0.03 -7.22
N PRO A 115 14.53 -0.42 -8.08
CA PRO A 115 14.79 -0.71 -9.49
C PRO A 115 15.39 0.48 -10.25
N ARG A 116 16.36 0.21 -11.14
CA ARG A 116 16.97 1.27 -11.96
C ARG A 116 15.98 1.93 -12.89
N GLU A 117 15.09 1.15 -13.49
CA GLU A 117 14.01 1.61 -14.36
C GLU A 117 12.70 1.06 -13.80
N PRO A 118 12.09 1.72 -12.81
CA PRO A 118 10.80 1.27 -12.32
C PRO A 118 9.74 1.59 -13.37
N ASP A 119 8.70 0.76 -13.45
CA ASP A 119 7.51 1.07 -14.23
C ASP A 119 6.66 2.15 -13.53
N GLY A 120 5.66 2.67 -14.24
CA GLY A 120 4.67 3.56 -13.62
C GLY A 120 5.13 4.99 -13.31
N TRP A 121 6.15 5.52 -14.00
CA TRP A 121 6.60 6.92 -13.82
C TRP A 121 5.78 7.95 -14.61
N VAL A 122 4.68 7.54 -15.22
CA VAL A 122 3.83 8.45 -15.99
C VAL A 122 3.35 9.61 -15.09
N GLY A 123 3.58 10.85 -15.53
CA GLY A 123 3.24 12.05 -14.77
C GLY A 123 4.33 12.53 -13.81
N ILE A 124 5.45 11.83 -13.68
CA ILE A 124 6.54 12.21 -12.79
C ILE A 124 7.63 12.99 -13.54
N SER A 125 7.96 14.18 -13.04
CA SER A 125 9.02 15.01 -13.62
C SER A 125 10.41 14.44 -13.32
N GLU A 126 11.44 14.84 -14.07
CA GLU A 126 12.82 14.42 -13.79
C GLU A 126 13.30 14.87 -12.39
N SER A 127 12.86 16.05 -11.94
CA SER A 127 13.15 16.55 -10.59
C SER A 127 12.51 15.68 -9.51
N ASP A 128 11.24 15.29 -9.71
CA ASP A 128 10.53 14.44 -8.76
C ASP A 128 11.13 13.04 -8.75
N ALA A 129 11.54 12.53 -9.92
CA ALA A 129 12.27 11.28 -10.00
C ALA A 129 13.59 11.30 -9.27
N ARG A 130 14.37 12.37 -9.43
CA ARG A 130 15.62 12.52 -8.66
C ARG A 130 15.35 12.59 -7.17
N TRP A 131 14.28 13.29 -6.76
CA TRP A 131 13.88 13.40 -5.36
C TRP A 131 13.44 12.05 -4.78
N LEU A 132 12.50 11.34 -5.41
CA LEU A 132 12.05 10.01 -5.00
C LEU A 132 13.23 9.04 -4.86
N ARG A 133 14.10 8.98 -5.86
CA ARG A 133 15.29 8.12 -5.82
C ARG A 133 16.27 8.49 -4.71
N SER A 134 16.36 9.77 -4.33
CA SER A 134 17.21 10.22 -3.22
C SER A 134 16.69 9.81 -1.84
N LYS A 135 15.43 9.36 -1.75
CA LYS A 135 14.76 8.93 -0.51
C LYS A 135 14.52 7.42 -0.47
N ALA A 136 14.61 6.75 -1.61
CA ALA A 136 14.43 5.31 -1.69
C ALA A 136 15.57 4.56 -0.96
N VAL A 137 15.18 3.53 -0.22
CA VAL A 137 16.10 2.60 0.46
C VAL A 137 15.72 1.18 0.08
N PRO A 138 16.64 0.20 0.16
CA PRO A 138 16.31 -1.17 -0.20
C PRO A 138 15.25 -1.78 0.73
N GLN A 139 14.26 -2.47 0.14
CA GLN A 139 13.14 -3.10 0.83
C GLN A 139 13.55 -4.49 1.36
N PRO A 140 13.35 -4.84 2.64
CA PRO A 140 13.61 -6.19 3.12
C PRO A 140 12.74 -7.24 2.40
N VAL A 141 13.33 -8.31 1.88
CA VAL A 141 12.65 -9.30 1.01
C VAL A 141 11.54 -10.05 1.75
N GLU A 142 11.70 -10.31 3.05
CA GLU A 142 10.71 -11.06 3.83
C GLU A 142 9.35 -10.33 3.90
N THR A 143 9.35 -9.00 3.76
CA THR A 143 8.13 -8.19 3.67
C THR A 143 7.27 -8.53 2.45
N PHE A 144 7.89 -9.04 1.38
CA PHE A 144 7.22 -9.47 0.17
C PHE A 144 6.87 -10.97 0.19
N ALA A 145 7.64 -11.76 0.97
CA ALA A 145 7.48 -13.20 1.07
C ALA A 145 6.34 -13.62 2.00
N GLN A 146 6.12 -12.88 3.09
CA GLN A 146 5.09 -13.21 4.07
C GLN A 146 3.69 -12.86 3.54
N SER A 147 2.78 -13.82 3.62
CA SER A 147 1.38 -13.63 3.24
C SER A 147 0.56 -12.92 4.32
N VAL A 148 -0.41 -12.11 3.90
CA VAL A 148 -1.50 -11.61 4.75
C VAL A 148 -2.78 -12.39 4.48
N GLU A 149 -3.55 -12.63 5.53
CA GLU A 149 -4.87 -13.27 5.48
C GLU A 149 -5.83 -12.43 6.33
N VAL A 150 -7.05 -12.20 5.84
CA VAL A 150 -8.11 -11.55 6.61
C VAL A 150 -8.98 -12.63 7.25
N ARG A 151 -8.89 -12.74 8.58
CA ARG A 151 -9.64 -13.70 9.39
C ARG A 151 -10.75 -13.03 10.19
N ASN A 152 -10.63 -11.73 10.42
CA ASN A 152 -11.57 -10.95 11.19
C ASN A 152 -12.74 -10.50 10.31
N GLN A 153 -13.94 -11.01 10.60
CA GLN A 153 -15.14 -10.68 9.85
C GLN A 153 -15.51 -9.19 9.91
N ALA A 154 -15.14 -8.48 10.99
CA ALA A 154 -15.36 -7.04 11.08
C ALA A 154 -14.53 -6.26 10.06
N ALA A 155 -13.33 -6.76 9.72
CA ALA A 155 -12.49 -6.17 8.68
C ALA A 155 -13.13 -6.32 7.28
N SER A 156 -13.77 -7.46 7.01
CA SER A 156 -14.37 -7.76 5.70
C SER A 156 -15.56 -6.86 5.33
N VAL A 157 -16.17 -6.17 6.31
CA VAL A 157 -17.32 -5.29 6.09
C VAL A 157 -16.97 -3.80 6.11
N LEU A 158 -15.68 -3.46 6.27
CA LEU A 158 -15.25 -2.06 6.30
C LEU A 158 -15.46 -1.39 4.93
N PRO A 159 -16.07 -0.19 4.91
CA PRO A 159 -16.11 0.64 3.72
C PRO A 159 -14.71 0.82 3.14
N SER A 160 -14.57 0.57 1.84
CA SER A 160 -13.28 0.62 1.17
C SER A 160 -13.38 1.31 -0.17
N THR A 161 -12.33 2.05 -0.54
CA THR A 161 -12.16 2.65 -1.86
C THR A 161 -10.83 2.19 -2.44
N TYR A 162 -10.87 1.69 -3.66
CA TYR A 162 -9.70 1.43 -4.47
C TYR A 162 -9.49 2.59 -5.44
N VAL A 163 -8.32 3.21 -5.40
CA VAL A 163 -7.90 4.23 -6.36
C VAL A 163 -6.94 3.59 -7.35
N LEU A 164 -7.36 3.39 -8.59
CA LEU A 164 -6.58 2.71 -9.63
C LEU A 164 -5.87 3.72 -10.53
N CYS A 165 -4.54 3.65 -10.64
CA CYS A 165 -3.79 4.47 -11.58
C CYS A 165 -3.68 3.75 -12.93
N THR A 166 -4.37 4.27 -13.95
CA THR A 166 -4.51 3.56 -15.25
C THR A 166 -3.25 3.56 -16.11
N LYS A 167 -2.19 4.25 -15.69
CA LYS A 167 -0.86 4.29 -16.35
C LYS A 167 0.26 3.82 -15.41
N ASN A 168 -0.07 2.99 -14.42
CA ASN A 168 0.88 2.47 -13.42
C ASN A 168 1.89 1.44 -13.96
N GLY A 169 1.77 1.03 -15.23
CA GLY A 169 2.69 0.11 -15.89
C GLY A 169 2.25 -1.36 -15.84
N LEU A 170 1.15 -1.68 -15.15
CA LEU A 170 0.55 -3.01 -15.20
C LEU A 170 -0.11 -3.26 -16.58
N PRO A 171 -0.15 -4.54 -17.03
CA PRO A 171 -0.92 -4.93 -18.21
C PRO A 171 -2.41 -4.62 -18.06
N ASP A 172 -3.09 -4.32 -19.17
CA ASP A 172 -4.54 -4.03 -19.19
C ASP A 172 -5.38 -5.16 -18.55
N GLU A 173 -5.00 -6.42 -18.77
CA GLU A 173 -5.66 -7.59 -18.17
C GLU A 173 -5.57 -7.61 -16.62
N THR A 174 -4.47 -7.11 -16.06
CA THR A 174 -4.29 -6.99 -14.62
C THR A 174 -5.18 -5.86 -14.09
N LEU A 175 -5.27 -4.73 -14.80
CA LEU A 175 -6.17 -3.64 -14.45
C LEU A 175 -7.64 -4.11 -14.48
N GLU A 176 -8.03 -4.90 -15.48
CA GLU A 176 -9.38 -5.51 -15.54
C GLU A 176 -9.64 -6.47 -14.39
N THR A 177 -8.65 -7.28 -14.00
CA THR A 177 -8.75 -8.18 -12.84
C THR A 177 -8.99 -7.38 -11.55
N ILE A 178 -8.24 -6.30 -11.33
CA ILE A 178 -8.42 -5.43 -10.16
C ILE A 178 -9.84 -4.82 -10.16
N ARG A 179 -10.33 -4.32 -11.30
CA ARG A 179 -11.70 -3.79 -11.40
C ARG A 179 -12.75 -4.84 -11.03
N GLY A 180 -12.59 -6.07 -11.51
CA GLY A 180 -13.47 -7.19 -11.19
C GLY A 180 -13.51 -7.47 -9.69
N VAL A 181 -12.34 -7.57 -9.05
CA VAL A 181 -12.24 -7.80 -7.60
C VAL A 181 -12.86 -6.65 -6.79
N VAL A 182 -12.64 -5.40 -7.21
CA VAL A 182 -13.22 -4.22 -6.54
C VAL A 182 -14.75 -4.23 -6.64
N ASP A 183 -15.31 -4.57 -7.80
CA ASP A 183 -16.75 -4.71 -8.03
C ASP A 183 -17.35 -5.87 -7.21
N GLU A 184 -16.71 -7.05 -7.22
CA GLU A 184 -17.14 -8.22 -6.45
C GLU A 184 -17.16 -7.96 -4.94
N ARG A 185 -16.22 -7.16 -4.44
CA ARG A 185 -16.15 -6.74 -3.02
C ARG A 185 -17.10 -5.59 -2.68
N GLY A 186 -17.77 -4.99 -3.68
CA GLY A 186 -18.64 -3.83 -3.49
C GLY A 186 -17.90 -2.58 -3.02
N TRP A 187 -16.61 -2.48 -3.34
CA TRP A 187 -15.77 -1.34 -2.97
C TRP A 187 -16.00 -0.17 -3.92
N GLY A 188 -15.76 1.05 -3.45
CA GLY A 188 -15.71 2.21 -4.34
C GLY A 188 -14.50 2.12 -5.26
N LEU A 189 -14.68 2.39 -6.55
CA LEU A 189 -13.59 2.48 -7.52
C LEU A 189 -13.42 3.94 -7.98
N VAL A 190 -12.20 4.46 -7.90
CA VAL A 190 -11.84 5.73 -8.56
C VAL A 190 -10.62 5.50 -9.44
N GLU A 191 -10.66 6.02 -10.66
CA GLU A 191 -9.55 5.90 -11.61
C GLU A 191 -8.83 7.24 -11.78
N LEU A 192 -7.50 7.22 -11.75
CA LEU A 192 -6.65 8.35 -12.06
C LEU A 192 -5.81 8.04 -13.30
N GLU A 193 -5.78 8.97 -14.25
CA GLU A 193 -4.97 8.84 -15.47
C GLU A 193 -3.50 9.24 -15.21
N THR A 194 -2.83 8.48 -14.35
CA THR A 194 -1.45 8.73 -13.96
C THR A 194 -0.70 7.44 -13.66
N GLY A 195 0.62 7.57 -13.42
CA GLY A 195 1.49 6.48 -13.01
C GLY A 195 1.31 6.07 -11.55
N HIS A 196 2.20 5.23 -11.06
CA HIS A 196 2.14 4.59 -9.75
C HIS A 196 2.34 5.55 -8.56
N TRP A 197 2.58 6.85 -8.80
CA TRP A 197 2.85 7.84 -7.76
C TRP A 197 1.85 9.01 -7.80
N PRO A 198 0.53 8.74 -7.66
CA PRO A 198 -0.51 9.76 -7.80
C PRO A 198 -0.40 10.88 -6.75
N MET A 199 0.16 10.60 -5.57
CA MET A 199 0.41 11.61 -4.54
C MET A 199 1.49 12.64 -4.93
N VAL A 200 2.27 12.36 -5.99
CA VAL A 200 3.28 13.26 -6.55
C VAL A 200 2.77 13.89 -7.85
N SER A 201 2.19 13.09 -8.74
CA SER A 201 1.75 13.55 -10.07
C SER A 201 0.38 14.25 -10.08
N MET A 202 -0.51 13.89 -9.15
CA MET A 202 -1.89 14.39 -9.04
C MET A 202 -2.26 14.68 -7.56
N PRO A 203 -1.49 15.50 -6.83
CA PRO A 203 -1.65 15.68 -5.39
C PRO A 203 -3.00 16.29 -5.02
N SER A 204 -3.55 17.19 -5.83
CA SER A 204 -4.85 17.82 -5.57
C SER A 204 -5.98 16.80 -5.64
N GLU A 205 -5.95 15.95 -6.66
CA GLU A 205 -6.93 14.89 -6.88
C GLU A 205 -6.87 13.84 -5.77
N VAL A 206 -5.66 13.46 -5.33
CA VAL A 206 -5.49 12.58 -4.17
C VAL A 206 -6.06 13.22 -2.90
N VAL A 207 -5.82 14.52 -2.67
CA VAL A 207 -6.37 15.22 -1.50
C VAL A 207 -7.91 15.24 -1.53
N GLU A 208 -8.52 15.55 -2.68
CA GLU A 208 -9.98 15.55 -2.84
C GLU A 208 -10.58 14.14 -2.62
N LEU A 209 -9.89 13.10 -3.09
CA LEU A 209 -10.26 11.71 -2.87
C LEU A 209 -10.27 11.33 -1.39
N LEU A 210 -9.19 11.68 -0.68
CA LEU A 210 -9.06 11.39 0.75
C LEU A 210 -10.07 12.19 1.59
N ASP A 211 -10.33 13.46 1.23
CA ASP A 211 -11.37 14.28 1.87
C ASP A 211 -12.77 13.68 1.70
N THR A 212 -13.05 13.11 0.52
CA THR A 212 -14.31 12.41 0.24
C THR A 212 -14.46 11.14 1.08
N ALA A 213 -13.39 10.34 1.19
CA ALA A 213 -13.38 9.13 2.02
C ALA A 213 -13.62 9.47 3.51
N ALA A 214 -12.96 10.52 4.00
CA ALA A 214 -13.12 11.01 5.37
C ALA A 214 -14.53 11.57 5.65
N SER A 215 -15.15 12.21 4.66
CA SER A 215 -16.49 12.81 4.80
C SER A 215 -17.62 11.77 4.75
N THR A 216 -17.45 10.69 3.97
CA THR A 216 -18.44 9.61 3.84
C THR A 216 -18.66 8.88 5.16
N THR A 217 -17.61 8.78 5.98
CA THR A 217 -17.64 8.20 7.33
C THR A 217 -18.55 8.96 8.30
N GLN A 218 -18.56 10.30 8.23
CA GLN A 218 -19.28 11.13 9.20
C GLN A 218 -20.81 11.10 9.01
N GLY A 219 -21.29 10.68 7.84
CA GLY A 219 -22.73 10.64 7.52
C GLY A 219 -23.49 9.40 7.99
N ALA A 220 -22.80 8.35 8.45
CA ALA A 220 -23.42 7.08 8.84
C ALA A 220 -23.82 6.99 10.33
N SER A 221 -23.50 8.03 11.12
CA SER A 221 -23.87 8.13 12.54
C SER A 221 -25.13 9.00 12.73
N THR A 222 -26.31 8.47 12.40
CA THR A 222 -27.62 9.04 12.81
C THR A 222 -28.62 7.96 13.15
#